data_AF-A0A7X6D8B4-F1
#
_entry.id   AF-A0A7X6D8B4-F1
#
_cell.length_a   1.000
_cell.length_b   1.000
_cell.length_c   1.000
_cell.angle_alpha   90.00
_cell.angle_beta   90.00
_cell.angle_gamma   90.00
#
_symmetry.space_group_name_H-M   'P 1'
#
loop_
_entity.id
_entity.type
_entity.pdbx_description
1 polymer ?
#
loop_
_entity_poly.entity_id
_entity_poly.type
_entity_poly.pdbx_seq_one_letter_code
_entity_poly.pdbx_strand_id
1 'polypeptide(L)'
;MVKKVLSINHSDSTGKTGIQNDLGSFQELDVFGFTVITSININQEQVLEVVDDLTIKRQFESVFALGQIDSIKLANLHSLETPILIKRFADKYHVPYLILETPLKDLEQEINQTTIKELHPIVVLTETLDDSKESAKRLFQKEMTALVFPVKNFNDNFLLYSGDSFYLFNTSENVAAFLTAELAIHQTLSHLLKLEK
;
A
#
# COMPACT_ATOMS: atom_id res chain seq x y z
N MET A 1 -3.71 1.13 -23.01
CA MET A 1 -4.05 2.32 -22.18
C MET A 1 -3.14 2.28 -20.97
N VAL A 2 -2.49 3.38 -20.62
CA VAL A 2 -1.59 3.44 -19.45
C VAL A 2 -2.43 3.22 -18.18
N LYS A 3 -1.95 2.35 -17.28
CA LYS A 3 -2.61 2.05 -16.02
C LYS A 3 -2.50 3.22 -15.04
N LYS A 4 -3.54 3.43 -14.24
CA LYS A 4 -3.67 4.56 -13.33
C LYS A 4 -3.66 4.06 -11.90
N VAL A 5 -2.66 4.45 -11.13
CA VAL A 5 -2.49 4.01 -9.74
C VAL A 5 -2.52 5.23 -8.82
N LEU A 6 -2.93 5.05 -7.57
CA LEU A 6 -3.02 6.14 -6.60
C LEU A 6 -2.19 5.82 -5.35
N SER A 7 -1.29 6.71 -4.96
CA SER A 7 -0.64 6.69 -3.64
C SER A 7 -1.36 7.64 -2.68
N ILE A 8 -1.70 7.13 -1.50
CA ILE A 8 -2.27 7.90 -0.38
C ILE A 8 -1.25 7.82 0.75
N ASN A 9 -0.48 8.89 0.90
CA ASN A 9 0.69 8.89 1.77
C ASN A 9 1.10 10.33 2.14
N HIS A 10 2.11 10.46 2.99
CA HIS A 10 2.75 11.74 3.26
C HIS A 10 3.60 12.22 2.07
N SER A 11 3.79 13.54 1.95
CA SER A 11 4.79 14.14 1.09
C SER A 11 6.12 14.25 1.83
N ASP A 12 7.16 13.60 1.31
CA ASP A 12 8.53 13.77 1.79
C ASP A 12 9.33 14.62 0.80
N SER A 13 9.69 15.82 1.23
CA SER A 13 10.44 16.78 0.44
C SER A 13 11.85 16.29 0.06
N THR A 14 12.38 15.25 0.73
CA THR A 14 13.69 14.66 0.38
C THR A 14 13.62 13.64 -0.75
N GLY A 15 12.43 13.17 -1.09
CA GLY A 15 12.20 12.14 -2.11
C GLY A 15 12.54 10.72 -1.68
N LYS A 16 12.94 10.50 -0.41
CA LYS A 16 13.34 9.17 0.07
C LYS A 16 12.16 8.29 0.42
N THR A 17 11.07 8.88 0.90
CA THR A 17 9.85 8.16 1.29
C THR A 17 8.61 8.85 0.73
N GLY A 18 7.43 8.42 1.19
CA GLY A 18 6.18 9.09 0.87
C GLY A 18 5.79 8.97 -0.60
N ILE A 19 4.92 9.88 -1.03
CA ILE A 19 4.41 9.91 -2.40
C ILE A 19 5.51 10.06 -3.46
N GLN A 20 6.63 10.71 -3.15
CA GLN A 20 7.73 10.89 -4.10
C GLN A 20 8.37 9.54 -4.45
N ASN A 21 8.64 8.70 -3.44
CA ASN A 21 9.19 7.36 -3.65
C ASN A 21 8.18 6.46 -4.39
N ASP A 22 6.88 6.60 -4.06
CA ASP A 22 5.82 5.86 -4.73
C ASP A 22 5.71 6.23 -6.22
N LEU A 23 5.70 7.52 -6.54
CA LEU A 23 5.67 8.01 -7.92
C LEU A 23 6.90 7.58 -8.73
N GLY A 24 8.09 7.56 -8.11
CA GLY A 24 9.30 7.03 -8.75
C GLY A 24 9.14 5.56 -9.14
N SER A 25 8.65 4.74 -8.21
CA SER A 25 8.40 3.31 -8.44
C SER A 25 7.32 3.08 -9.51
N PHE A 26 6.26 3.90 -9.52
CA PHE A 26 5.22 3.85 -10.55
C PHE A 26 5.77 4.20 -11.93
N GLN A 27 6.67 5.19 -12.01
CA GLN A 27 7.28 5.59 -13.26
C GLN A 27 8.23 4.52 -13.82
N GLU A 28 8.93 3.77 -12.96
CA GLU A 28 9.77 2.64 -13.39
C GLU A 28 8.98 1.49 -14.03
N LEU A 29 7.68 1.39 -13.72
CA LEU A 29 6.77 0.34 -14.21
C LEU A 29 5.80 0.83 -15.30
N ASP A 30 6.08 2.00 -15.90
CA ASP A 30 5.28 2.61 -16.97
C ASP A 30 3.78 2.77 -16.62
N VAL A 31 3.46 3.01 -15.34
CA VAL A 31 2.10 3.36 -14.89
C VAL A 31 2.01 4.83 -14.48
N PHE A 32 0.83 5.42 -14.64
CA PHE A 32 0.59 6.81 -14.27
C PHE A 32 0.18 6.90 -12.81
N GLY A 33 1.00 7.56 -11.99
CA GLY A 33 0.77 7.77 -10.57
C GLY A 33 -0.04 9.02 -10.25
N PHE A 34 -1.13 8.86 -9.50
CA PHE A 34 -1.86 9.91 -8.80
C PHE A 34 -1.49 9.93 -7.33
N THR A 35 -1.79 11.04 -6.65
CA THR A 35 -1.54 11.18 -5.22
C THR A 35 -2.72 11.79 -4.46
N VAL A 36 -2.88 11.38 -3.21
CA VAL A 36 -3.59 12.12 -2.17
C VAL A 36 -2.63 12.27 -0.99
N ILE A 37 -2.37 13.51 -0.59
CA ILE A 37 -1.40 13.85 0.45
C ILE A 37 -2.10 13.87 1.81
N THR A 38 -1.65 13.01 2.73
CA THR A 38 -2.20 12.91 4.11
C THR A 38 -1.48 13.81 5.11
N SER A 39 -0.20 14.06 4.87
CA SER A 39 0.64 14.95 5.68
C SER A 39 1.85 15.41 4.88
N ILE A 40 2.52 16.46 5.35
CA ILE A 40 3.75 16.97 4.74
C ILE A 40 4.87 16.83 5.76
N ASN A 41 6.00 16.25 5.36
CA ASN A 41 7.21 16.25 6.17
C ASN A 41 7.86 17.65 6.10
N ILE A 42 7.91 18.35 7.23
CA ILE A 42 8.33 19.75 7.31
C ILE A 42 9.80 19.95 7.70
N ASN A 43 10.53 18.87 8.04
CA ASN A 43 11.96 18.95 8.37
C ASN A 43 12.70 17.59 8.20
N GLN A 44 14.01 17.59 8.45
CA GLN A 44 14.82 16.37 8.39
C GLN A 44 14.55 15.40 9.57
N GLU A 45 13.84 15.85 10.60
CA GLU A 45 13.49 15.07 11.80
C GLU A 45 12.18 14.30 11.65
N GLN A 46 11.59 14.26 10.44
CA GLN A 46 10.34 13.57 10.12
C GLN A 46 9.12 14.10 10.89
N VAL A 47 9.11 15.40 11.21
CA VAL A 47 7.91 16.04 11.76
C VAL A 47 6.86 16.17 10.65
N LEU A 48 5.67 15.64 10.90
CA LEU A 48 4.57 15.65 9.94
C LEU A 48 3.54 16.73 10.29
N GLU A 49 3.25 17.59 9.32
CA GLU A 49 2.08 18.48 9.35
C GLU A 49 0.91 17.77 8.66
N VAL A 50 -0.13 17.44 9.44
CA VAL A 50 -1.28 16.66 8.95
C VAL A 50 -2.21 17.53 8.11
N VAL A 51 -2.60 17.04 6.94
CA VAL A 51 -3.59 17.68 6.06
C VAL A 51 -4.99 17.39 6.61
N ASP A 52 -5.86 18.40 6.64
CA ASP A 52 -7.21 18.24 7.17
C ASP A 52 -8.11 17.35 6.28
N ASP A 53 -9.07 16.67 6.91
CA ASP A 53 -9.94 15.69 6.22
C ASP A 53 -10.76 16.28 5.07
N LEU A 54 -11.11 17.58 5.13
CA LEU A 54 -11.83 18.24 4.03
C LEU A 54 -10.91 18.43 2.83
N THR A 55 -9.66 18.81 3.04
CA THR A 55 -8.64 18.90 1.99
C THR A 55 -8.32 17.53 1.42
N ILE A 56 -8.16 16.49 2.25
CA ILE A 56 -8.01 15.10 1.78
C ILE A 56 -9.19 14.70 0.88
N LYS A 57 -10.43 14.93 1.32
CA LYS A 57 -11.64 14.66 0.52
C LYS A 57 -11.63 15.36 -0.84
N ARG A 58 -11.22 16.63 -0.90
CA ARG A 58 -11.14 17.39 -2.17
C ARG A 58 -10.07 16.84 -3.11
N GLN A 59 -8.96 16.33 -2.57
CA GLN A 59 -7.95 15.64 -3.38
C GLN A 59 -8.54 14.36 -4.01
N PHE A 60 -9.25 13.54 -3.23
CA PHE A 60 -9.96 12.37 -3.77
C PHE A 60 -10.95 12.75 -4.88
N GLU A 61 -11.78 13.77 -4.67
CA GLU A 61 -12.74 14.25 -5.67
C GLU A 61 -12.03 14.65 -6.98
N SER A 62 -10.86 15.28 -6.87
CA SER A 62 -10.05 15.69 -8.02
C SER A 62 -9.44 14.50 -8.76
N VAL A 63 -8.87 13.53 -8.04
CA VAL A 63 -8.28 12.31 -8.62
C VAL A 63 -9.35 11.52 -9.40
N PHE A 64 -10.49 11.23 -8.75
CA PHE A 64 -11.53 10.41 -9.36
C PHE A 64 -12.37 11.14 -10.41
N ALA A 65 -12.29 12.47 -10.51
CA ALA A 65 -12.86 13.22 -11.64
C ALA A 65 -12.15 12.92 -12.97
N LEU A 66 -10.89 12.43 -12.93
CA LEU A 66 -10.08 12.10 -14.11
C LEU A 66 -10.24 10.65 -14.59
N GLY A 67 -11.16 9.89 -13.97
CA GLY A 67 -11.55 8.55 -14.38
C GLY A 67 -11.18 7.45 -13.38
N GLN A 68 -11.20 6.21 -13.86
CA GLN A 68 -10.97 5.02 -13.06
C GLN A 68 -9.52 4.92 -12.58
N ILE A 69 -9.35 4.44 -11.34
CA ILE A 69 -8.08 4.06 -10.72
C ILE A 69 -8.03 2.52 -10.68
N ASP A 70 -6.93 1.93 -11.15
CA ASP A 70 -6.74 0.50 -11.25
C ASP A 70 -6.27 -0.13 -9.92
N SER A 71 -5.59 0.64 -9.06
CA SER A 71 -5.12 0.18 -7.74
C SER A 71 -4.72 1.35 -6.85
N ILE A 72 -4.72 1.12 -5.53
CA ILE A 72 -4.39 2.14 -4.53
C ILE A 72 -3.36 1.60 -3.54
N LYS A 73 -2.31 2.38 -3.27
CA LYS A 73 -1.38 2.23 -2.14
C LYS A 73 -1.81 3.16 -0.99
N LEU A 74 -1.78 2.66 0.24
CA LEU A 74 -2.12 3.35 1.48
C LEU A 74 -0.93 3.27 2.44
N ALA A 75 -0.51 4.40 3.01
CA ALA A 75 0.46 4.46 4.11
C ALA A 75 0.32 5.78 4.87
N ASN A 76 0.84 5.86 6.11
CA ASN A 76 0.86 7.10 6.91
C ASN A 76 -0.50 7.81 6.96
N LEU A 77 -1.54 7.08 7.36
CA LEU A 77 -2.87 7.65 7.61
C LEU A 77 -2.91 8.22 9.03
N HIS A 78 -3.60 9.35 9.23
CA HIS A 78 -3.65 10.07 10.52
C HIS A 78 -5.07 10.28 11.08
N SER A 79 -6.10 9.97 10.30
CA SER A 79 -7.51 10.15 10.67
C SER A 79 -8.31 8.89 10.40
N LEU A 80 -9.15 8.49 11.37
CA LEU A 80 -10.09 7.36 11.22
C LEU A 80 -11.17 7.62 10.16
N GLU A 81 -11.36 8.86 9.73
CA GLU A 81 -12.23 9.20 8.60
C GLU A 81 -11.61 8.84 7.25
N THR A 82 -10.27 8.76 7.17
CA THR A 82 -9.57 8.49 5.90
C THR A 82 -9.87 7.09 5.35
N PRO A 83 -9.83 6.00 6.14
CA PRO A 83 -10.27 4.67 5.67
C PRO A 83 -11.72 4.65 5.16
N ILE A 84 -12.64 5.32 5.85
CA ILE A 84 -14.06 5.41 5.44
C ILE A 84 -14.20 6.14 4.10
N LEU A 85 -13.44 7.22 3.93
CA LEU A 85 -13.36 7.98 2.70
C LEU A 85 -12.80 7.15 1.54
N ILE A 86 -11.69 6.43 1.77
CA ILE A 86 -11.08 5.51 0.79
C ILE A 86 -12.11 4.47 0.36
N LYS A 87 -12.78 3.82 1.32
CA LYS A 87 -13.80 2.81 1.05
C LYS A 87 -14.88 3.34 0.10
N ARG A 88 -15.42 4.52 0.41
CA ARG A 88 -16.48 5.13 -0.40
C ARG A 88 -16.07 5.33 -1.86
N PHE A 89 -14.85 5.78 -2.11
CA PHE A 89 -14.35 5.98 -3.47
C PHE A 89 -13.97 4.67 -4.14
N ALA A 90 -13.29 3.77 -3.42
CA ALA A 90 -12.94 2.44 -3.92
C ALA A 90 -14.18 1.64 -4.36
N ASP A 91 -15.23 1.63 -3.52
CA ASP A 91 -16.49 0.94 -3.82
C ASP A 91 -17.21 1.61 -5.00
N LYS A 92 -17.33 2.95 -5.01
CA LYS A 92 -18.01 3.70 -6.07
C LYS A 92 -17.37 3.49 -7.45
N TYR A 93 -16.03 3.43 -7.50
CA TYR A 93 -15.27 3.33 -8.74
C TYR A 93 -14.73 1.92 -9.01
N HIS A 94 -15.13 0.94 -8.20
CA HIS A 94 -14.75 -0.47 -8.32
C HIS A 94 -13.23 -0.67 -8.41
N VAL A 95 -12.50 -0.04 -7.50
CA VAL A 95 -11.03 -0.20 -7.43
C VAL A 95 -10.74 -1.61 -6.91
N PRO A 96 -10.07 -2.47 -7.70
CA PRO A 96 -9.94 -3.89 -7.37
C PRO A 96 -8.89 -4.18 -6.31
N TYR A 97 -7.85 -3.34 -6.18
CA TYR A 97 -6.70 -3.60 -5.33
C TYR A 97 -6.37 -2.44 -4.41
N LEU A 98 -6.35 -2.72 -3.12
CA LEU A 98 -5.93 -1.82 -2.06
C LEU A 98 -4.72 -2.45 -1.34
N ILE A 99 -3.62 -1.72 -1.26
CA ILE A 99 -2.36 -2.17 -0.66
C ILE A 99 -2.06 -1.26 0.53
N LEU A 100 -2.01 -1.80 1.74
CA LEU A 100 -1.64 -1.07 2.96
C LEU A 100 -0.19 -1.37 3.33
N GLU A 101 0.69 -0.38 3.29
CA GLU A 101 2.06 -0.46 3.78
C GLU A 101 2.14 0.08 5.20
N THR A 102 2.66 -0.73 6.13
CA THR A 102 2.79 -0.34 7.55
C THR A 102 3.96 -1.06 8.21
N PRO A 103 4.71 -0.44 9.13
CA PRO A 103 5.69 -1.17 9.92
C PRO A 103 4.98 -2.10 10.93
N LEU A 104 5.64 -3.19 11.32
CA LEU A 104 5.04 -4.20 12.21
C LEU A 104 4.56 -3.59 13.53
N LYS A 105 5.35 -2.68 14.12
CA LYS A 105 5.00 -1.98 15.37
C LYS A 105 3.69 -1.19 15.30
N ASP A 106 3.29 -0.76 14.11
CA ASP A 106 2.12 0.09 13.92
C ASP A 106 0.90 -0.71 13.44
N LEU A 107 1.06 -2.01 13.14
CA LEU A 107 -0.02 -2.87 12.65
C LEU A 107 -1.23 -2.85 13.59
N GLU A 108 -1.00 -2.93 14.90
CA GLU A 108 -2.05 -2.95 15.94
C GLU A 108 -2.61 -1.55 16.29
N GLN A 109 -2.10 -0.47 15.69
CA GLN A 109 -2.69 0.85 15.88
C GLN A 109 -4.13 0.88 15.35
N GLU A 110 -5.00 1.60 16.07
CA GLU A 110 -6.44 1.68 15.78
C GLU A 110 -6.73 2.03 14.31
N ILE A 111 -5.95 2.94 13.73
CA ILE A 111 -6.12 3.36 12.34
C ILE A 111 -5.82 2.25 11.34
N ASN A 112 -4.79 1.44 11.56
CA ASN A 112 -4.43 0.33 10.69
C ASN A 112 -5.42 -0.82 10.85
N GLN A 113 -5.86 -1.12 12.07
CA GLN A 113 -6.90 -2.11 12.33
C GLN A 113 -8.24 -1.70 11.69
N THR A 114 -8.61 -0.43 11.78
CA THR A 114 -9.79 0.12 11.08
C THR A 114 -9.62 0.00 9.56
N THR A 115 -8.45 0.33 9.04
CA THR A 115 -8.14 0.22 7.60
C THR A 115 -8.27 -1.23 7.12
N ILE A 116 -7.69 -2.18 7.84
CA ILE A 116 -7.75 -3.61 7.49
C ILE A 116 -9.21 -4.08 7.48
N LYS A 117 -9.97 -3.77 8.53
CA LYS A 117 -11.36 -4.16 8.68
C LYS A 117 -12.28 -3.60 7.60
N GLU A 118 -12.12 -2.32 7.25
CA GLU A 118 -13.03 -1.66 6.30
C GLU A 118 -12.66 -1.95 4.84
N LEU A 119 -11.36 -2.09 4.53
CA LEU A 119 -10.85 -2.09 3.16
C LEU A 119 -10.41 -3.46 2.64
N HIS A 120 -10.22 -4.43 3.53
CA HIS A 120 -9.73 -5.77 3.20
C HIS A 120 -8.45 -5.80 2.32
N PRO A 121 -7.40 -5.02 2.66
CA PRO A 121 -6.27 -4.79 1.77
C PRO A 121 -5.30 -5.98 1.71
N ILE A 122 -4.38 -5.93 0.75
CA ILE A 122 -3.08 -6.62 0.86
C ILE A 122 -2.24 -5.79 1.84
N VAL A 123 -1.76 -6.40 2.93
CA VAL A 123 -0.91 -5.73 3.91
C VAL A 123 0.54 -6.00 3.59
N VAL A 124 1.37 -4.96 3.51
CA VAL A 124 2.81 -5.02 3.29
C VAL A 124 3.51 -4.52 4.54
N LEU A 125 4.30 -5.38 5.18
CA LEU A 125 5.17 -4.99 6.29
C LEU A 125 6.51 -4.52 5.76
N THR A 126 7.02 -3.42 6.32
CA THR A 126 8.33 -2.85 5.95
C THR A 126 9.51 -3.58 6.62
N GLU A 127 9.23 -4.48 7.56
CA GLU A 127 10.23 -5.16 8.40
C GLU A 127 10.19 -6.68 8.18
N THR A 128 11.34 -7.33 8.36
CA THR A 128 11.41 -8.79 8.30
C THR A 128 10.80 -9.40 9.55
N LEU A 129 10.01 -10.46 9.38
CA LEU A 129 9.47 -11.23 10.50
C LEU A 129 10.47 -12.28 11.00
N ASP A 130 10.65 -12.36 12.32
CA ASP A 130 11.34 -13.49 12.94
C ASP A 130 10.45 -14.75 12.83
N ASP A 131 11.06 -15.90 12.55
CA ASP A 131 10.35 -17.14 12.21
C ASP A 131 9.26 -16.93 11.14
N SER A 132 9.61 -16.13 10.11
CA SER A 132 8.81 -15.67 8.96
C SER A 132 7.41 -16.28 8.79
N LYS A 133 7.33 -17.59 8.48
CA LYS A 133 6.07 -18.28 8.19
C LYS A 133 5.13 -18.39 9.40
N GLU A 134 5.63 -18.70 10.59
CA GLU A 134 4.79 -18.86 11.78
C GLU A 134 4.29 -17.50 12.28
N SER A 135 5.16 -16.49 12.28
CA SER A 135 4.77 -15.11 12.58
C SER A 135 3.72 -14.59 11.60
N ALA A 136 3.89 -14.84 10.29
CA ALA A 136 2.89 -14.46 9.29
C ALA A 136 1.51 -15.09 9.56
N LYS A 137 1.45 -16.39 9.91
CA LYS A 137 0.19 -17.06 10.26
C LYS A 137 -0.52 -16.43 11.46
N ARG A 138 0.23 -16.01 12.48
CA ARG A 138 -0.34 -15.36 13.68
C ARG A 138 -0.84 -13.95 13.41
N LEU A 139 -0.12 -13.20 12.56
CA LEU A 139 -0.45 -11.82 12.22
C LEU A 139 -1.56 -11.71 11.17
N PHE A 140 -1.74 -12.75 10.34
CA PHE A 140 -2.75 -12.75 9.30
C PHE A 140 -4.16 -12.70 9.89
N GLN A 141 -4.91 -11.67 9.52
CA GLN A 141 -6.32 -11.51 9.88
C GLN A 141 -7.19 -11.89 8.68
N LYS A 142 -8.40 -12.43 8.92
CA LYS A 142 -9.31 -12.86 7.85
C LYS A 142 -9.74 -11.71 6.92
N GLU A 143 -9.65 -10.48 7.41
CA GLU A 143 -9.93 -9.27 6.66
C GLU A 143 -8.80 -8.94 5.68
N MET A 144 -7.57 -9.45 5.87
CA MET A 144 -6.48 -9.25 4.91
C MET A 144 -6.69 -10.12 3.66
N THR A 145 -6.45 -9.55 2.48
CA THR A 145 -6.37 -10.32 1.23
C THR A 145 -5.08 -11.14 1.18
N ALA A 146 -3.97 -10.56 1.61
CA ALA A 146 -2.67 -11.20 1.74
C ALA A 146 -1.78 -10.41 2.71
N LEU A 147 -0.78 -11.07 3.28
CA LEU A 147 0.27 -10.44 4.07
C LEU A 147 1.62 -10.60 3.36
N VAL A 148 2.32 -9.51 3.10
CA VAL A 148 3.60 -9.45 2.40
C VAL A 148 4.67 -8.89 3.32
N PHE A 149 5.86 -9.49 3.34
CA PHE A 149 6.96 -9.02 4.18
C PHE A 149 8.34 -9.47 3.64
N PRO A 150 9.41 -8.69 3.88
CA PRO A 150 10.76 -9.03 3.44
C PRO A 150 11.35 -10.24 4.19
N VAL A 151 12.33 -10.92 3.57
CA VAL A 151 13.01 -12.09 4.13
C VAL A 151 14.52 -11.82 4.31
N LYS A 152 15.06 -12.03 5.53
CA LYS A 152 16.46 -11.71 5.90
C LYS A 152 17.56 -12.34 5.02
N ASN A 153 17.31 -13.49 4.39
CA ASN A 153 18.37 -14.32 3.80
C ASN A 153 18.47 -14.27 2.27
N PHE A 154 17.68 -13.43 1.60
CA PHE A 154 17.69 -13.34 0.15
C PHE A 154 17.47 -11.90 -0.28
N ASN A 155 18.46 -11.31 -0.96
CA ASN A 155 18.39 -9.93 -1.45
C ASN A 155 17.12 -9.73 -2.28
N ASP A 156 16.31 -8.76 -1.86
CA ASP A 156 15.08 -8.30 -2.50
C ASP A 156 13.96 -9.35 -2.67
N ASN A 157 13.99 -10.38 -1.83
CA ASN A 157 12.93 -11.38 -1.80
C ASN A 157 11.90 -11.11 -0.70
N PHE A 158 10.64 -11.31 -1.08
CA PHE A 158 9.47 -11.10 -0.25
C PHE A 158 8.63 -12.37 -0.21
N LEU A 159 8.05 -12.63 0.95
CA LEU A 159 7.04 -13.68 1.11
C LEU A 159 5.66 -13.04 1.10
N LEU A 160 4.78 -13.59 0.26
CA LEU A 160 3.35 -13.35 0.32
C LEU A 160 2.68 -14.54 0.99
N TYR A 161 1.89 -14.29 2.03
CA TYR A 161 1.01 -15.25 2.67
C TYR A 161 -0.44 -14.94 2.33
N SER A 162 -1.13 -15.86 1.65
CA SER A 162 -2.53 -15.67 1.21
C SER A 162 -3.58 -16.08 2.25
N GLY A 163 -3.15 -16.41 3.48
CA GLY A 163 -3.99 -17.08 4.48
C GLY A 163 -3.90 -18.60 4.46
N ASP A 164 -3.49 -19.20 3.34
CA ASP A 164 -3.36 -20.66 3.17
C ASP A 164 -1.97 -21.09 2.67
N SER A 165 -1.34 -20.27 1.83
CA SER A 165 -0.11 -20.63 1.12
C SER A 165 0.89 -19.49 1.14
N PHE A 166 2.17 -19.87 1.09
CA PHE A 166 3.29 -18.93 0.98
C PHE A 166 3.81 -18.90 -0.44
N TYR A 167 4.20 -17.71 -0.89
CA TYR A 167 4.77 -17.51 -2.21
C TYR A 167 5.97 -16.60 -2.11
N LEU A 168 7.08 -17.03 -2.70
CA LEU A 168 8.31 -16.27 -2.77
C LEU A 168 8.34 -15.49 -4.09
N PHE A 169 8.64 -14.20 -4.01
CA PHE A 169 8.87 -13.38 -5.21
C PHE A 169 9.99 -12.39 -4.95
N ASN A 170 10.59 -11.93 -6.04
CA ASN A 170 11.67 -10.93 -6.03
C ASN A 170 11.13 -9.63 -6.63
N THR A 171 11.55 -8.49 -6.09
CA THR A 171 11.05 -7.18 -6.52
C THR A 171 12.04 -6.06 -6.15
N SER A 172 11.65 -4.80 -6.31
CA SER A 172 12.38 -3.59 -5.91
C SER A 172 12.30 -3.32 -4.39
N GLU A 173 13.03 -2.30 -3.91
CA GLU A 173 12.97 -1.86 -2.52
C GLU A 173 11.56 -1.37 -2.08
N ASN A 174 10.78 -0.72 -2.95
CA ASN A 174 9.41 -0.25 -2.62
C ASN A 174 8.32 -1.25 -3.04
N VAL A 175 8.19 -2.33 -2.28
CA VAL A 175 7.31 -3.45 -2.62
C VAL A 175 5.84 -3.08 -2.67
N ALA A 176 5.36 -2.21 -1.78
CA ALA A 176 3.97 -1.81 -1.85
C ALA A 176 3.68 -1.03 -3.14
N ALA A 177 4.58 -0.17 -3.61
CA ALA A 177 4.39 0.53 -4.87
C ALA A 177 4.51 -0.42 -6.07
N PHE A 178 5.46 -1.36 -6.04
CA PHE A 178 5.56 -2.41 -7.04
C PHE A 178 4.28 -3.25 -7.14
N LEU A 179 3.78 -3.77 -6.01
CA LEU A 179 2.53 -4.55 -5.98
C LEU A 179 1.35 -3.76 -6.51
N THR A 180 1.28 -2.47 -6.17
CA THR A 180 0.24 -1.57 -6.66
C THR A 180 0.28 -1.50 -8.19
N ALA A 181 1.43 -1.22 -8.79
CA ALA A 181 1.58 -1.13 -10.25
C ALA A 181 1.36 -2.49 -10.95
N GLU A 182 1.96 -3.56 -10.45
CA GLU A 182 1.83 -4.92 -11.02
C GLU A 182 0.38 -5.40 -11.04
N LEU A 183 -0.36 -5.19 -9.95
CA LEU A 183 -1.77 -5.54 -9.88
C LEU A 183 -2.64 -4.66 -10.78
N ALA A 184 -2.26 -3.39 -10.99
CA ALA A 184 -2.92 -2.56 -12.00
C ALA A 184 -2.75 -3.12 -13.42
N ILE A 185 -1.55 -3.59 -13.76
CA ILE A 185 -1.20 -4.12 -15.08
C ILE A 185 -1.83 -5.49 -15.32
N HIS A 186 -1.57 -6.45 -14.43
CA HIS A 186 -1.88 -7.86 -14.63
C HIS A 186 -3.20 -8.31 -13.98
N GLN A 187 -3.78 -7.46 -13.12
CA GLN A 187 -5.06 -7.68 -12.45
C GLN A 187 -5.16 -9.00 -11.69
N THR A 188 -4.06 -9.66 -11.38
CA THR A 188 -4.02 -10.94 -10.65
C THR A 188 -2.73 -11.06 -9.86
N LEU A 189 -2.83 -11.55 -8.62
CA LEU A 189 -1.65 -11.91 -7.82
C LEU A 189 -0.87 -13.08 -8.43
N SER A 190 -1.53 -13.95 -9.20
CA SER A 190 -0.91 -15.14 -9.81
C SER A 190 0.28 -14.82 -10.73
N HIS A 191 0.34 -13.60 -11.29
CA HIS A 191 1.48 -13.16 -12.09
C HIS A 191 2.78 -13.04 -11.27
N LEU A 192 2.65 -12.68 -9.99
CA LEU A 192 3.78 -12.48 -9.08
C LEU A 192 4.31 -13.79 -8.50
N LEU A 193 3.50 -14.86 -8.55
CA LEU A 193 3.81 -16.12 -7.90
C LEU A 193 4.78 -16.91 -8.78
N LYS A 194 6.07 -16.85 -8.44
CA LYS A 194 7.01 -17.87 -8.92
C LYS A 194 6.69 -19.16 -8.15
N LEU A 195 6.39 -20.22 -8.91
CA LEU A 195 6.04 -21.54 -8.39
C LEU A 195 7.19 -22.10 -7.53
N GLU A 196 7.15 -21.88 -6.23
CA GLU A 196 7.70 -22.82 -5.25
C GLU A 196 6.57 -23.20 -4.29
N LYS A 197 5.93 -24.33 -4.59
CA LYS A 197 5.15 -25.08 -3.60
C LYS A 197 6.11 -25.84 -2.70
#